data_AF-A0AAD7DCM9-F1
#
_entry.id   AF-A0AAD7DCM9-F1
#
_cell.length_a   1.000
_cell.length_b   1.000
_cell.length_c   1.000
_cell.angle_alpha   90.00
_cell.angle_beta   90.00
_cell.angle_gamma   90.00
#
_symmetry.space_group_name_H-M   'P 1'
#
loop_
_entity.id
_entity.type
_entity.pdbx_description
1 polymer ?
#
loop_
_entity_poly.entity_id
_entity_poly.type
_entity_poly.pdbx_seq_one_letter_code
_entity_poly.pdbx_strand_id
1 'polypeptide(L)'
;MPAPTECDAYQRTAKETRAIKTRRRHAIELVDKVREVVQDLELRLDTKRWEPGSDKWQEVATMVGKRRYQRVLDDLEGLIVARLMELSKCILAGTAYTIRKHIAKALQVRSKAIKVSIERYSSAASSMIPPRTHVLWDEVAEYAFLRIAPRGTA
;
A
#
# COMPACT_ATOMS: atom_id res chain seq x y z
N MET A 1 -31.21 12.87 -31.57
CA MET A 1 -31.17 11.85 -30.49
C MET A 1 -32.38 12.05 -29.60
N PRO A 2 -33.25 11.05 -29.38
CA PRO A 2 -34.40 11.23 -28.50
C PRO A 2 -33.93 11.37 -27.05
N ALA A 3 -34.50 12.34 -26.33
CA ALA A 3 -34.24 12.54 -24.92
C ALA A 3 -34.73 11.33 -24.10
N PRO A 4 -33.99 10.90 -23.06
CA PRO A 4 -34.45 9.80 -22.21
C PRO A 4 -35.82 10.14 -21.61
N THR A 5 -36.78 9.22 -21.73
CA THR A 5 -38.11 9.35 -21.15
C THR A 5 -38.03 9.48 -19.64
N GLU A 6 -38.86 10.34 -19.03
CA GLU A 6 -38.88 10.65 -17.59
C GLU A 6 -39.01 9.39 -16.70
N CYS A 7 -39.69 8.36 -17.22
CA CYS A 7 -39.82 7.04 -16.61
C CYS A 7 -38.46 6.30 -16.49
N ASP A 8 -37.58 6.41 -17.49
CA ASP A 8 -36.26 5.77 -17.49
C ASP A 8 -35.31 6.43 -16.49
N ALA A 9 -35.39 7.77 -16.36
CA ALA A 9 -34.66 8.52 -15.36
C ALA A 9 -35.11 8.14 -13.94
N TYR A 10 -36.42 8.03 -13.71
CA TYR A 10 -36.98 7.60 -12.43
C TYR A 10 -36.57 6.16 -12.05
N GLN A 11 -36.56 5.24 -13.01
CA GLN A 11 -36.14 3.85 -12.75
C GLN A 11 -34.65 3.75 -12.41
N ARG A 12 -33.79 4.59 -13.00
CA ARG A 12 -32.36 4.64 -12.67
C ARG A 12 -32.13 5.12 -11.25
N THR A 13 -32.76 6.24 -10.85
CA THR A 13 -32.64 6.76 -9.48
C THR A 13 -33.24 5.80 -8.44
N ALA A 14 -34.33 5.12 -8.76
CA ALA A 14 -34.90 4.06 -7.92
C ALA A 14 -33.95 2.85 -7.74
N LYS A 15 -33.23 2.45 -8.81
CA LYS A 15 -32.21 1.39 -8.73
C LYS A 15 -30.99 1.83 -7.92
N GLU A 16 -30.51 3.05 -8.13
CA GLU A 16 -29.37 3.62 -7.38
C GLU A 16 -29.68 3.74 -5.89
N THR A 17 -30.86 4.24 -5.52
CA THR A 17 -31.28 4.34 -4.12
C THR A 17 -31.43 2.97 -3.46
N ARG A 18 -31.94 1.95 -4.18
CA ARG A 18 -31.94 0.56 -3.69
C ARG A 18 -30.53 0.04 -3.46
N ALA A 19 -29.60 0.29 -4.39
CA ALA A 19 -28.20 -0.12 -4.24
C ALA A 19 -27.54 0.53 -3.02
N ILE A 20 -27.75 1.84 -2.81
CA ILE A 20 -27.24 2.56 -1.63
C ILE A 20 -27.83 2.00 -0.34
N LYS A 21 -29.14 1.76 -0.30
CA LYS A 21 -29.82 1.15 0.88
C LYS A 21 -29.27 -0.24 1.19
N THR A 22 -29.07 -1.07 0.17
CA THR A 22 -28.48 -2.41 0.32
C THR A 22 -27.04 -2.32 0.85
N ARG A 23 -26.20 -1.45 0.29
CA ARG A 23 -24.83 -1.22 0.80
C ARG A 23 -24.84 -0.76 2.26
N ARG A 24 -25.70 0.19 2.61
CA ARG A 24 -25.84 0.66 4.00
C ARG A 24 -26.23 -0.48 4.93
N ARG A 25 -27.22 -1.30 4.55
CA ARG A 25 -27.66 -2.45 5.34
C ARG A 25 -26.50 -3.43 5.56
N HIS A 26 -25.78 -3.81 4.51
CA HIS A 26 -24.63 -4.71 4.64
C HIS A 26 -23.50 -4.12 5.49
N ALA A 27 -23.27 -2.81 5.41
CA ALA A 27 -22.29 -2.15 6.27
C ALA A 27 -22.69 -2.22 7.75
N ILE A 28 -23.97 -2.04 8.07
CA ILE A 28 -24.50 -2.18 9.44
C ILE A 28 -24.37 -3.63 9.91
N GLU A 29 -24.85 -4.59 9.11
CA GLU A 29 -24.75 -6.02 9.43
C GLU A 29 -23.30 -6.47 9.67
N LEU A 30 -22.34 -5.93 8.91
CA LEU A 30 -20.92 -6.21 9.09
C LEU A 30 -20.40 -5.62 10.41
N VAL A 31 -20.76 -4.38 10.73
CA VAL A 31 -20.37 -3.73 11.99
C VAL A 31 -20.93 -4.50 13.18
N ASP A 32 -22.17 -4.96 13.12
CA ASP A 32 -22.81 -5.71 14.19
C ASP A 32 -22.13 -7.07 14.39
N LYS A 33 -21.84 -7.80 13.32
CA LYS A 33 -21.08 -9.06 13.38
C LYS A 33 -19.68 -8.87 13.99
N VAL A 34 -18.95 -7.85 13.57
CA VAL A 34 -17.62 -7.57 14.12
C VAL A 34 -17.72 -7.15 15.59
N ARG A 35 -18.77 -6.40 15.97
CA ARG A 35 -19.03 -6.02 17.35
C ARG A 35 -19.27 -7.24 18.24
N GLU A 36 -20.08 -8.20 17.80
CA GLU A 36 -20.31 -9.44 18.55
C GLU A 36 -19.01 -10.20 18.81
N VAL A 37 -18.15 -10.33 17.80
CA VAL A 37 -16.82 -10.97 17.95
C VAL A 37 -15.94 -10.21 18.94
N VAL A 38 -15.94 -8.88 18.90
CA VAL A 38 -15.17 -8.07 19.86
C VAL A 38 -15.69 -8.26 21.28
N GLN A 39 -17.02 -8.29 21.49
CA GLN A 39 -17.62 -8.51 22.81
C GLN A 39 -17.29 -9.90 23.38
N ASP A 40 -17.32 -10.95 22.56
CA ASP A 40 -16.89 -12.30 22.97
C ASP A 40 -15.42 -12.29 23.44
N LEU A 41 -14.54 -11.64 22.67
CA LEU A 41 -13.13 -11.54 23.02
C LEU A 41 -12.89 -10.70 24.28
N GLU A 42 -13.63 -9.61 24.48
CA GLU A 42 -13.56 -8.77 25.68
C GLU A 42 -13.93 -9.57 26.93
N LEU A 43 -14.98 -10.40 26.86
CA LEU A 43 -15.38 -11.29 27.95
C LEU A 43 -14.34 -12.36 28.23
N ARG A 44 -13.80 -13.01 27.18
CA ARG A 44 -12.81 -14.09 27.33
C ARG A 44 -11.46 -13.61 27.85
N LEU A 45 -11.10 -12.37 27.56
CA LEU A 45 -9.84 -11.75 27.98
C LEU A 45 -9.99 -10.89 29.24
N ASP A 46 -11.19 -10.86 29.85
CA ASP A 46 -11.54 -10.02 31.01
C ASP A 46 -11.03 -8.57 30.87
N THR A 47 -11.20 -8.00 29.68
CA THR A 47 -10.62 -6.71 29.31
C THR A 47 -11.72 -5.72 28.94
N LYS A 48 -11.64 -4.51 29.49
CA LYS A 48 -12.54 -3.41 29.12
C LYS A 48 -12.19 -2.85 27.75
N ARG A 49 -13.22 -2.47 26.99
CA ARG A 49 -13.08 -1.79 25.70
C ARG A 49 -12.24 -0.52 25.84
N TRP A 50 -11.21 -0.40 25.01
CA TRP A 50 -10.37 0.80 24.98
C TRP A 50 -11.06 1.89 24.15
N GLU A 51 -11.24 3.05 24.75
CA GLU A 51 -11.81 4.23 24.08
C GLU A 51 -10.70 5.15 23.55
N PRO A 52 -10.95 5.89 22.46
CA PRO A 52 -10.05 6.94 22.00
C PRO A 52 -9.76 7.93 23.13
N GLY A 53 -8.51 7.96 23.60
CA GLY A 53 -8.07 8.79 24.72
C GLY A 53 -7.53 8.01 25.91
N SER A 54 -7.91 6.75 26.07
CA SER A 54 -7.33 5.88 27.11
C SER A 54 -5.83 5.61 26.85
N ASP A 55 -5.05 5.46 27.91
CA ASP A 55 -3.60 5.23 27.80
C ASP A 55 -3.27 3.99 26.95
N LYS A 56 -4.00 2.89 27.16
CA LYS A 56 -3.86 1.67 26.35
C LYS A 56 -4.17 1.90 24.88
N TRP A 57 -5.18 2.72 24.57
CA TRP A 57 -5.48 3.08 23.18
C TRP A 57 -4.33 3.85 22.53
N GLN A 58 -3.77 4.84 23.24
CA GLN A 58 -2.66 5.65 22.74
C GLN A 58 -1.37 4.82 22.56
N GLU A 59 -1.08 3.94 23.51
CA GLU A 59 0.05 3.00 23.43
C GLU A 59 -0.06 2.10 22.20
N VAL A 60 -1.23 1.49 22.01
CA VAL A 60 -1.47 0.59 20.88
C VAL A 60 -1.51 1.35 19.56
N ALA A 61 -2.08 2.55 19.52
CA ALA A 61 -2.03 3.41 18.34
C ALA A 61 -0.59 3.73 17.94
N THR A 62 0.28 4.03 18.92
CA THR A 62 1.71 4.25 18.73
C THR A 62 2.39 2.98 18.20
N MET A 63 2.09 1.82 18.78
CA MET A 63 2.62 0.53 18.34
C MET A 63 2.20 0.20 16.91
N VAL A 64 0.94 0.44 16.55
CA VAL A 64 0.42 0.23 15.19
C VAL A 64 1.11 1.17 14.19
N GLY A 65 1.31 2.44 14.57
CA GLY A 65 2.07 3.41 13.79
C GLY A 65 3.50 2.93 13.52
N LYS A 66 4.22 2.52 14.57
CA LYS A 66 5.57 1.93 14.46
C LYS A 66 5.59 0.71 13.55
N ARG A 67 4.63 -0.20 13.69
CA ARG A 67 4.55 -1.42 12.86
C ARG A 67 4.25 -1.09 11.39
N ARG A 68 3.42 -0.09 11.13
CA ARG A 68 3.14 0.38 9.75
C ARG A 68 4.40 0.96 9.13
N TYR A 69 5.14 1.79 9.86
CA TYR A 69 6.43 2.31 9.42
C TYR A 69 7.42 1.18 9.11
N GLN A 70 7.58 0.21 10.02
CA GLN A 70 8.49 -0.92 9.83
C GLN A 70 8.14 -1.73 8.58
N ARG A 71 6.87 -2.07 8.36
CA ARG A 71 6.46 -2.82 7.16
C ARG A 71 6.81 -2.10 5.86
N VAL A 72 6.61 -0.79 5.82
CA VAL A 72 6.94 0.01 4.63
C VAL A 72 8.45 0.10 4.42
N LEU A 73 9.22 0.14 5.51
CA LEU A 73 10.67 0.07 5.46
C LEU A 73 11.15 -1.30 4.93
N ASP A 74 10.64 -2.40 5.50
CA ASP A 74 10.95 -3.77 5.06
C ASP A 74 10.60 -3.98 3.58
N ASP A 75 9.45 -3.47 3.13
CA ASP A 75 9.03 -3.52 1.72
C ASP A 75 10.02 -2.75 0.81
N LEU A 76 10.45 -1.56 1.25
CA LEU A 76 11.41 -0.74 0.50
C LEU A 76 12.78 -1.45 0.41
N GLU A 77 13.28 -1.98 1.52
CA GLU A 77 14.54 -2.73 1.59
C GLU A 77 14.48 -3.97 0.69
N GLY A 78 13.39 -4.75 0.77
CA GLY A 78 13.17 -5.92 -0.06
C GLY A 78 13.19 -5.60 -1.55
N LEU A 79 12.58 -4.47 -1.96
CA LEU A 79 12.61 -4.02 -3.35
C LEU A 79 14.01 -3.62 -3.82
N ILE A 80 14.80 -2.97 -2.96
CA ILE A 80 16.19 -2.58 -3.26
C ILE A 80 17.06 -3.83 -3.40
N VAL A 81 16.98 -4.76 -2.44
CA VAL A 81 17.75 -6.02 -2.46
C VAL A 81 17.39 -6.86 -3.68
N ALA A 82 16.10 -7.04 -3.98
CA ALA A 82 15.65 -7.75 -5.17
C ALA A 82 16.30 -7.15 -6.41
N ARG A 83 16.20 -5.81 -6.54
CA ARG A 83 16.78 -5.11 -7.68
C ARG A 83 18.30 -5.30 -7.82
N LEU A 84 19.06 -5.24 -6.74
CA LEU A 84 20.49 -5.52 -6.74
C LEU A 84 20.81 -6.95 -7.18
N MET A 85 20.01 -7.94 -6.75
CA MET A 85 20.13 -9.32 -7.23
C MET A 85 19.87 -9.43 -8.73
N GLU A 86 18.94 -8.66 -9.27
CA GLU A 86 18.63 -8.71 -10.70
C GLU A 86 19.65 -7.96 -11.55
N LEU A 87 20.29 -6.91 -11.03
CA LEU A 87 21.48 -6.32 -11.64
C LEU A 87 22.63 -7.34 -11.67
N SER A 88 22.87 -8.05 -10.57
CA SER A 88 23.89 -9.10 -10.49
C SER A 88 23.63 -10.23 -11.49
N LYS A 89 22.36 -10.66 -11.62
CA LYS A 89 21.93 -11.62 -12.65
C LYS A 89 22.16 -11.09 -14.06
N CYS A 90 21.92 -9.80 -14.32
CA CYS A 90 22.17 -9.18 -15.63
C CYS A 90 23.64 -9.30 -16.04
N ILE A 91 24.55 -9.06 -15.08
CA ILE A 91 26.00 -9.16 -15.26
C ILE A 91 26.42 -10.61 -15.54
N LEU A 92 25.83 -11.58 -14.82
CA LEU A 92 26.19 -13.00 -14.91
C LEU A 92 25.55 -13.75 -16.09
N ALA A 93 24.39 -13.32 -16.59
CA ALA A 93 23.52 -14.08 -17.50
C ALA A 93 24.02 -14.23 -18.95
N GLY A 94 25.32 -14.47 -19.17
CA GLY A 94 25.90 -15.04 -20.39
C GLY A 94 25.03 -14.94 -21.65
N THR A 95 25.18 -13.80 -22.35
CA THR A 95 24.75 -13.48 -23.73
C THR A 95 23.37 -13.88 -24.29
N ALA A 96 22.46 -14.57 -23.59
CA ALA A 96 21.14 -14.90 -24.13
C ALA A 96 20.22 -13.66 -24.15
N TYR A 97 19.87 -13.20 -25.36
CA TYR A 97 19.08 -11.98 -25.57
C TYR A 97 17.72 -12.00 -24.85
N THR A 98 17.05 -13.14 -24.84
CA THR A 98 15.76 -13.34 -24.16
C THR A 98 15.88 -13.10 -22.66
N ILE A 99 16.91 -13.67 -22.02
CA ILE A 99 17.16 -13.50 -20.57
C ILE A 99 17.44 -12.03 -20.25
N ARG A 100 18.29 -11.35 -21.03
CA ARG A 100 18.54 -9.91 -20.86
C ARG A 100 17.27 -9.08 -20.96
N LYS A 101 16.38 -9.38 -21.90
CA LYS A 101 15.10 -8.67 -22.08
C LYS A 101 14.20 -8.84 -20.85
N HIS A 102 14.10 -10.04 -20.29
CA HIS A 102 13.33 -10.28 -19.07
C HIS A 102 13.90 -9.54 -17.87
N ILE A 103 15.23 -9.58 -17.69
CA ILE A 103 15.92 -8.87 -16.60
C ILE A 103 15.72 -7.36 -16.74
N ALA A 104 15.86 -6.79 -17.95
CA ALA A 104 15.63 -5.38 -18.21
C ALA A 104 14.19 -4.93 -17.90
N LYS A 105 13.19 -5.72 -18.33
CA LYS A 105 11.77 -5.44 -18.02
C LYS A 105 11.54 -5.45 -16.52
N ALA A 106 12.07 -6.46 -15.83
CA ALA A 106 11.90 -6.56 -14.40
C ALA A 106 12.61 -5.40 -13.67
N LEU A 107 13.79 -4.94 -14.14
CA LEU A 107 14.49 -3.75 -13.62
C LEU A 107 13.65 -2.48 -13.73
N GLN A 108 12.95 -2.30 -14.85
CA GLN A 108 12.03 -1.17 -15.03
C GLN A 108 10.85 -1.24 -14.06
N VAL A 109 10.22 -2.42 -13.94
CA VAL A 109 9.09 -2.64 -13.01
C VAL A 109 9.51 -2.34 -11.57
N ARG A 110 10.66 -2.86 -11.14
CA ARG A 110 11.18 -2.62 -9.78
C ARG A 110 11.56 -1.18 -9.53
N SER A 111 12.15 -0.49 -10.51
CA SER A 111 12.43 0.95 -10.38
C SER A 111 11.16 1.76 -10.09
N LYS A 112 10.04 1.42 -10.75
CA LYS A 112 8.74 2.04 -10.49
C LYS A 112 8.21 1.67 -9.10
N ALA A 113 8.33 0.40 -8.70
CA ALA A 113 7.90 -0.05 -7.38
C ALA A 113 8.67 0.64 -6.25
N ILE A 114 9.99 0.81 -6.39
CA ILE A 114 10.83 1.52 -5.41
C ILE A 114 10.37 2.97 -5.27
N LYS A 115 10.07 3.69 -6.37
CA LYS A 115 9.55 5.07 -6.30
C LYS A 115 8.26 5.16 -5.48
N VAL A 116 7.29 4.29 -5.78
CA VAL A 116 6.03 4.23 -5.02
C VAL A 116 6.26 3.87 -3.56
N SER A 117 7.21 2.97 -3.28
CA SER A 117 7.56 2.58 -1.91
C SER A 117 8.22 3.72 -1.13
N ILE A 118 9.04 4.55 -1.77
CA ILE A 118 9.63 5.76 -1.17
C ILE A 118 8.55 6.77 -0.77
N GLU A 119 7.53 6.96 -1.60
CA GLU A 119 6.38 7.83 -1.27
C GLU A 119 5.62 7.30 -0.05
N ARG A 120 5.36 5.99 -0.02
CA ARG A 120 4.73 5.32 1.14
C ARG A 120 5.59 5.46 2.40
N TYR A 121 6.90 5.28 2.26
CA TYR A 121 7.86 5.42 3.35
C TYR A 121 7.82 6.84 3.90
N SER A 122 7.86 7.84 3.03
CA SER A 122 7.79 9.26 3.41
C SER A 122 6.52 9.58 4.19
N SER A 123 5.36 9.09 3.72
CA SER A 123 4.09 9.25 4.44
C SER A 123 4.09 8.60 5.81
N ALA A 124 4.64 7.38 5.93
CA ALA A 124 4.75 6.68 7.20
C ALA A 124 5.77 7.35 8.15
N ALA A 125 6.90 7.84 7.62
CA ALA A 125 7.97 8.53 8.33
C ALA A 125 7.48 9.83 8.96
N SER A 126 6.68 10.63 8.26
CA SER A 126 6.07 11.85 8.80
C SER A 126 5.03 11.58 9.89
N SER A 127 4.43 10.38 9.90
CA SER A 127 3.43 9.98 10.90
C SER A 127 4.06 9.45 12.20
N MET A 128 5.39 9.29 12.25
CA MET A 128 6.10 8.83 13.43
C MET A 128 6.34 9.98 14.42
N ILE A 129 6.50 9.64 15.70
CA ILE A 129 6.84 10.58 16.76
C ILE A 129 8.14 10.08 17.41
N PRO A 130 9.28 10.80 17.26
CA PRO A 130 9.49 11.94 16.36
C PRO A 130 9.43 11.55 14.87
N PRO A 131 9.17 12.52 13.96
CA PRO A 131 9.21 12.27 12.52
C PRO A 131 10.56 11.72 12.09
N ARG A 132 10.55 10.77 11.15
CA ARG A 132 11.77 10.15 10.61
C ARG A 132 12.25 10.87 9.35
N THR A 133 13.55 10.76 9.07
CA THR A 133 14.17 11.34 7.87
C THR A 133 13.55 10.77 6.60
N HIS A 134 13.28 11.67 5.66
CA HIS A 134 12.80 11.32 4.33
C HIS A 134 13.96 10.81 3.48
N VAL A 135 13.66 9.86 2.60
CA VAL A 135 14.62 9.31 1.66
C VAL A 135 14.23 9.80 0.27
N LEU A 136 15.15 10.42 -0.45
CA LEU A 136 14.90 10.90 -1.82
C LEU A 136 15.23 9.80 -2.83
N TRP A 137 14.52 9.78 -3.95
CA TRP A 137 14.82 8.84 -5.04
C TRP A 137 16.27 8.96 -5.50
N ASP A 138 16.79 10.18 -5.62
CA ASP A 138 18.15 10.41 -6.12
C ASP A 138 19.21 9.80 -5.18
N GLU A 139 19.01 9.92 -3.87
CA GLU A 139 19.85 9.30 -2.85
C GLU A 139 19.83 7.77 -2.98
N VAL A 140 18.64 7.16 -3.02
CA VAL A 140 18.51 5.69 -3.22
C VAL A 140 19.12 5.27 -4.55
N ALA A 141 18.97 6.11 -5.59
CA ALA A 141 19.45 5.80 -6.90
C ALA A 141 20.97 5.85 -7.02
N GLU A 142 21.60 6.77 -6.31
CA GLU A 142 23.04 6.89 -6.17
C GLU A 142 23.61 5.68 -5.41
N TYR A 143 23.04 5.35 -4.25
CA TYR A 143 23.54 4.24 -3.42
C TYR A 143 23.31 2.86 -4.03
N ALA A 144 22.23 2.65 -4.78
CA ALA A 144 21.89 1.33 -5.32
C ALA A 144 22.17 1.19 -6.83
N PHE A 145 23.03 2.04 -7.40
CA PHE A 145 23.43 2.04 -8.82
C PHE A 145 22.22 1.96 -9.77
N LEU A 146 21.18 2.72 -9.46
CA LEU A 146 19.87 2.58 -10.07
C LEU A 146 19.72 3.29 -11.42
N ARG A 147 20.73 4.04 -11.85
CA ARG A 147 20.69 4.78 -13.11
C ARG A 147 21.14 3.87 -14.27
N ILE A 148 20.17 3.19 -14.88
CA ILE A 148 20.39 2.63 -16.22
C ILE A 148 20.14 3.77 -17.20
N ALA A 149 21.19 4.45 -17.65
CA ALA A 149 21.07 5.37 -18.77
C ALA A 149 20.61 4.57 -20.01
N PRO A 150 19.68 5.09 -20.84
CA PRO A 150 19.48 4.52 -22.15
C PRO A 150 20.83 4.53 -22.86
N ARG A 151 21.29 3.35 -23.33
CA ARG A 151 22.48 3.30 -24.17
C ARG A 151 22.18 4.19 -25.37
N GLY A 152 22.96 5.25 -25.53
CA GLY A 152 22.84 6.18 -26.64
C GLY A 152 22.81 5.39 -27.94
N THR A 153 21.75 5.58 -28.71
CA THR A 153 21.76 5.31 -30.13
C THR A 153 22.64 6.40 -30.75
N ALA A 154 23.89 6.03 -31.05
CA ALA A 154 24.66 6.68 -32.10
C ALA A 154 24.08 6.28 -33.46
#